data_AF-A0A091LP83-F1
#
_entry.id   AF-A0A091LP83-F1
#
_cell.length_a   1.000
_cell.length_b   1.000
_cell.length_c   1.000
_cell.angle_alpha   90.00
_cell.angle_beta   90.00
_cell.angle_gamma   90.00
#
_symmetry.space_group_name_H-M   'P 1'
#
loop_
_entity.id
_entity.type
_entity.pdbx_description
1 polymer ?
#
loop_
_entity_poly.entity_id
_entity_poly.type
_entity_poly.pdbx_seq_one_letter_code
_entity_poly.pdbx_strand_id
1 'polypeptide(L)'
;HTSVTLGSLLDDQHWHSVLIERFNKQVNFTVDKHTQHFRTKGDSDHLDIDYELSFGGIPVPGKPGTFQRKNFHGCIENLYYNGVNIIDLAKRRKPQIYTVGNVTFSCSEPQIVPITFVSARRSYLLLPGTPQIDGLSVSFQFRTWNKDGLLLFTELSENSGPLLVYLHSGRLTLLI
;
A
#
# COMPACT_ATOMS: atom_id res chain seq x y z
N HIS A 1 -19.53 -14.30 2.44
CA HIS A 1 -18.59 -13.58 1.55
C HIS A 1 -17.95 -14.54 0.55
N THR A 2 -17.76 -14.10 -0.69
CA THR A 2 -16.97 -14.82 -1.72
C THR A 2 -15.68 -14.03 -1.91
N SER A 3 -14.53 -14.67 -1.71
CA SER A 3 -13.22 -14.05 -1.92
C SER A 3 -12.51 -14.82 -3.02
N VAL A 4 -11.87 -14.10 -3.93
CA VAL A 4 -11.16 -14.62 -5.08
C VAL A 4 -9.85 -13.84 -5.21
N THR A 5 -8.75 -14.54 -5.49
CA THR A 5 -7.41 -13.95 -5.58
C THR A 5 -6.83 -14.29 -6.95
N LEU A 6 -6.31 -13.28 -7.64
CA LEU A 6 -5.71 -13.41 -8.97
C LEU A 6 -4.50 -12.49 -9.10
N GLY A 7 -3.46 -12.96 -9.82
CA GLY A 7 -2.18 -12.27 -9.97
C GLY A 7 -1.17 -12.59 -8.86
N SER A 8 0.08 -12.20 -9.10
CA SER A 8 1.21 -12.37 -8.18
C SER A 8 2.24 -11.26 -8.44
N LEU A 9 2.90 -10.75 -7.39
CA LEU A 9 3.92 -9.71 -7.48
C LEU A 9 3.45 -8.44 -8.22
N LEU A 10 2.22 -8.00 -7.95
CA LEU A 10 1.62 -6.80 -8.56
C LEU A 10 2.11 -5.49 -7.92
N ASP A 11 3.01 -5.59 -6.94
CA ASP A 11 3.66 -4.51 -6.21
C ASP A 11 5.07 -4.22 -6.77
N ASP A 12 5.22 -4.33 -8.09
CA ASP A 12 6.49 -4.24 -8.81
C ASP A 12 6.76 -2.87 -9.46
N GLN A 13 5.91 -1.88 -9.15
CA GLN A 13 5.94 -0.52 -9.70
C GLN A 13 5.52 -0.41 -11.19
N HIS A 14 5.08 -1.50 -11.82
CA HIS A 14 4.55 -1.46 -13.19
C HIS A 14 3.02 -1.28 -13.22
N TRP A 15 2.53 -0.94 -14.41
CA TRP A 15 1.09 -0.87 -14.66
C TRP A 15 0.50 -2.28 -14.78
N HIS A 16 -0.53 -2.54 -13.97
CA HIS A 16 -1.37 -3.72 -14.07
C HIS A 16 -2.78 -3.33 -14.46
N SER A 17 -3.38 -4.07 -15.39
CA SER A 17 -4.76 -3.84 -15.82
C SER A 17 -5.72 -4.71 -15.02
N VAL A 18 -6.83 -4.13 -14.56
CA VAL A 18 -7.88 -4.85 -13.85
C VAL A 18 -9.21 -4.64 -14.57
N LEU A 19 -9.91 -5.73 -14.86
CA LEU A 19 -11.25 -5.71 -15.44
C LEU A 19 -12.17 -6.62 -14.62
N ILE A 20 -13.31 -6.07 -14.21
CA ILE A 20 -14.37 -6.79 -13.50
C ILE A 20 -15.64 -6.66 -14.32
N GLU A 21 -16.15 -7.77 -14.84
CA GLU A 21 -17.43 -7.84 -15.52
C GLU A 21 -18.35 -8.76 -14.73
N ARG A 22 -19.55 -8.29 -14.42
CA ARG A 22 -20.55 -9.07 -13.72
C ARG A 22 -21.85 -9.09 -14.50
N PHE A 23 -22.37 -10.28 -14.75
CA PHE A 23 -23.70 -10.49 -15.30
C PHE A 23 -24.47 -11.47 -14.41
N ASN A 24 -25.56 -11.00 -13.79
CA ASN A 24 -26.26 -11.72 -12.73
C ASN A 24 -25.29 -12.15 -11.62
N LYS A 25 -25.16 -13.46 -11.35
CA LYS A 25 -24.18 -14.00 -10.39
C LYS A 25 -22.84 -14.38 -11.03
N GLN A 26 -22.71 -14.31 -12.35
CA GLN A 26 -21.47 -14.67 -13.05
C GLN A 26 -20.53 -13.48 -13.05
N VAL A 27 -19.29 -13.69 -12.63
CA VAL A 27 -18.26 -12.66 -12.59
C VAL A 27 -17.05 -13.15 -13.37
N ASN A 28 -16.59 -12.31 -14.30
CA ASN A 28 -15.29 -12.41 -14.93
C ASN A 28 -14.37 -11.42 -14.22
N PHE A 29 -13.34 -11.94 -13.56
CA PHE A 29 -12.31 -11.12 -12.95
C PHE A 29 -11.00 -11.33 -13.68
N THR A 30 -10.50 -10.28 -14.32
CA THR A 30 -9.28 -10.31 -15.12
C THR A 30 -8.23 -9.39 -14.51
N VAL A 31 -7.02 -9.92 -14.33
CA VAL A 31 -5.82 -9.16 -13.99
C VAL A 31 -4.77 -9.43 -15.06
N ASP A 32 -4.34 -8.36 -15.72
CA ASP A 32 -3.50 -8.40 -16.92
C ASP A 32 -4.11 -9.27 -18.02
N LYS A 33 -3.56 -10.48 -18.23
CA LYS A 33 -4.05 -11.45 -19.24
C LYS A 33 -4.71 -12.67 -18.61
N HIS A 34 -4.76 -12.73 -17.28
CA HIS A 34 -5.30 -13.87 -16.56
C HIS A 34 -6.72 -13.56 -16.16
N THR A 35 -7.66 -14.44 -16.53
CA THR A 35 -9.08 -14.30 -16.19
C THR A 35 -9.52 -15.47 -15.32
N GLN A 36 -10.23 -15.15 -14.25
CA GLN A 36 -10.90 -16.12 -13.40
C GLN A 36 -12.41 -15.92 -13.48
N HIS A 37 -13.12 -17.00 -13.80
CA HIS A 37 -14.57 -17.04 -13.84
C HIS A 37 -15.09 -17.67 -12.55
N PHE A 38 -16.04 -16.99 -11.90
CA PHE A 38 -16.68 -17.54 -10.71
C PHE A 38 -18.12 -17.05 -10.57
N ARG A 39 -18.87 -17.73 -9.70
CA ARG A 39 -20.24 -17.36 -9.37
C ARG A 39 -20.29 -16.80 -7.95
N THR A 40 -20.95 -15.67 -7.75
CA THR A 40 -21.16 -15.09 -6.42
C THR A 40 -22.08 -15.99 -5.57
N LYS A 41 -21.78 -16.11 -4.27
CA LYS A 41 -22.64 -16.76 -3.27
C LYS A 41 -23.81 -15.83 -2.91
N GLY A 42 -25.01 -16.39 -2.73
CA GLY A 42 -26.23 -15.67 -2.36
C GLY A 42 -27.39 -15.90 -3.33
N ASP A 43 -28.60 -15.49 -2.93
CA ASP A 43 -29.84 -15.78 -3.68
C ASP A 43 -30.23 -14.69 -4.68
N SER A 44 -29.81 -13.44 -4.47
CA SER A 44 -30.09 -12.33 -5.40
C SER A 44 -29.16 -12.33 -6.62
N ASP A 45 -29.73 -12.13 -7.81
CA ASP A 45 -28.96 -11.88 -9.04
C ASP A 45 -28.56 -10.40 -9.19
N HIS A 46 -29.17 -9.50 -8.42
CA HIS A 46 -28.95 -8.06 -8.51
C HIS A 46 -27.66 -7.65 -7.78
N LEU A 47 -26.98 -6.63 -8.31
CA LEU A 47 -25.92 -5.91 -7.59
C LEU A 47 -26.55 -4.68 -6.97
N ASP A 48 -26.70 -4.68 -5.66
CA ASP A 48 -27.09 -3.49 -4.92
C ASP A 48 -25.80 -2.83 -4.40
N ILE A 49 -25.50 -1.64 -4.91
CA ILE A 49 -24.36 -0.84 -4.48
C ILE A 49 -24.92 0.21 -3.54
N ASP A 50 -24.60 0.10 -2.25
CA ASP A 50 -24.86 1.18 -1.29
C ASP A 50 -24.27 2.48 -1.86
N TYR A 51 -25.04 3.57 -1.81
CA TYR A 51 -24.93 4.87 -2.52
C TYR A 51 -23.55 5.41 -2.94
N GLU A 52 -22.44 4.92 -2.38
CA GLU A 52 -21.08 5.40 -2.59
C GLU A 52 -20.13 4.27 -3.06
N LEU A 53 -19.38 4.55 -4.13
CA LEU A 53 -18.26 3.73 -4.60
C LEU A 53 -16.97 4.52 -4.41
N SER A 54 -15.97 3.93 -3.76
CA SER A 54 -14.70 4.60 -3.43
C SER A 54 -13.50 3.95 -4.12
N PHE A 55 -12.52 4.77 -4.50
CA PHE A 55 -11.25 4.35 -5.09
C PHE A 55 -10.10 4.95 -4.29
N GLY A 56 -9.02 4.19 -4.13
CA GLY A 56 -7.81 4.64 -3.44
C GLY A 56 -7.87 4.63 -1.90
N GLY A 57 -9.07 4.57 -1.30
CA GLY A 57 -9.27 4.52 0.14
C GLY A 57 -10.75 4.58 0.49
N ILE A 58 -11.07 4.44 1.78
CA ILE A 58 -12.44 4.54 2.28
C ILE A 58 -12.54 5.82 3.12
N PRO A 59 -13.53 6.70 2.88
CA PRO A 59 -13.76 7.85 3.75
C PRO A 59 -14.12 7.34 5.15
N VAL A 60 -13.39 7.77 6.18
CA VAL A 60 -13.65 7.35 7.56
C VAL A 60 -14.54 8.40 8.23
N PRO A 61 -15.78 8.08 8.64
CA PRO A 61 -16.54 8.96 9.52
C PRO A 61 -16.01 8.85 10.96
N GLY A 62 -15.48 9.94 11.49
CA GLY A 62 -15.57 10.26 12.91
C GLY A 62 -14.68 9.54 13.94
N LYS A 63 -13.76 8.62 13.58
CA LYS A 63 -12.76 8.10 14.54
C LYS A 63 -11.40 7.81 13.89
N PRO A 64 -10.30 8.45 14.33
CA PRO A 64 -8.96 7.99 14.00
C PRO A 64 -8.70 6.68 14.73
N GLY A 65 -8.54 5.56 14.01
CA GLY A 65 -7.99 4.31 14.58
C GLY A 65 -8.76 3.00 14.35
N THR A 66 -9.90 2.97 13.65
CA THR A 66 -10.70 1.72 13.54
C THR A 66 -10.64 0.99 12.20
N PHE A 67 -9.95 1.51 11.17
CA PHE A 67 -9.65 0.74 9.96
C PHE A 67 -8.21 0.22 9.99
N GLN A 68 -8.06 -1.10 10.17
CA GLN A 68 -6.76 -1.79 10.08
C GLN A 68 -6.16 -1.81 8.66
N ARG A 69 -6.88 -1.31 7.64
CA ARG A 69 -6.46 -1.35 6.24
C ARG A 69 -5.85 -0.01 5.82
N LYS A 70 -4.64 -0.05 5.29
CA LYS A 70 -3.96 1.10 4.71
C LYS A 70 -4.67 1.51 3.41
N ASN A 71 -4.78 2.81 3.16
CA ASN A 71 -5.22 3.35 1.87
C ASN A 71 -4.20 3.00 0.78
N PHE A 72 -4.63 3.02 -0.47
CA PHE A 72 -3.77 2.76 -1.63
C PHE A 72 -2.76 3.91 -1.79
N HIS A 73 -1.50 3.54 -2.02
CA HIS A 73 -0.43 4.47 -2.36
C HIS A 73 0.16 4.04 -3.68
N GLY A 74 -0.07 4.86 -4.71
CA GLY A 74 0.33 4.57 -6.09
C GLY A 74 -0.50 5.38 -7.06
N CYS A 75 -0.49 4.99 -8.33
CA CYS A 75 -1.25 5.65 -9.38
C CYS A 75 -2.37 4.75 -9.89
N ILE A 76 -3.47 5.37 -10.31
CA ILE A 76 -4.57 4.72 -11.03
C ILE A 76 -4.81 5.53 -12.30
N GLU A 77 -4.80 4.85 -13.44
CA GLU A 77 -5.15 5.43 -14.73
C GLU A 77 -6.28 4.65 -15.39
N ASN A 78 -6.87 5.22 -16.45
CA ASN A 78 -7.91 4.55 -17.24
C ASN A 78 -9.06 4.00 -16.38
N LEU A 79 -9.49 4.75 -15.36
CA LEU A 79 -10.56 4.35 -14.45
C LEU A 79 -11.93 4.61 -15.06
N TYR A 80 -12.61 3.52 -15.43
CA TYR A 80 -13.97 3.54 -15.95
C TYR A 80 -14.91 2.73 -15.06
N TYR A 81 -16.10 3.27 -14.82
CA TYR A 81 -17.19 2.55 -14.17
C TYR A 81 -18.40 2.57 -15.09
N ASN A 82 -18.84 1.40 -15.56
CA ASN A 82 -19.93 1.24 -16.54
C ASN A 82 -19.79 2.18 -17.76
N GLY A 83 -18.55 2.31 -18.28
CA GLY A 83 -18.23 3.17 -19.44
C GLY A 83 -18.04 4.66 -19.12
N VAL A 84 -18.28 5.10 -17.89
CA VAL A 84 -18.08 6.49 -17.46
C VAL A 84 -16.64 6.70 -16.99
N ASN A 85 -15.95 7.68 -17.58
CA ASN A 85 -14.58 8.05 -17.18
C ASN A 85 -14.58 8.82 -15.85
N ILE A 86 -14.26 8.13 -14.75
CA ILE A 86 -14.31 8.72 -13.40
C ILE A 86 -13.21 9.76 -13.19
N ILE A 87 -12.03 9.57 -13.80
CA ILE A 87 -10.92 10.53 -13.72
C ILE A 87 -11.31 11.86 -14.38
N ASP A 88 -11.99 11.84 -15.53
CA ASP A 88 -12.47 13.06 -16.19
C ASP A 88 -13.50 13.81 -15.33
N LEU A 89 -14.45 13.08 -14.72
CA LEU A 89 -15.43 13.68 -13.82
C LEU A 89 -14.76 14.32 -12.58
N ALA A 90 -13.75 13.66 -12.02
CA ALA A 90 -12.96 14.19 -10.91
C ALA A 90 -12.15 15.43 -11.32
N LYS A 91 -11.45 15.38 -12.46
CA LYS A 91 -10.71 16.52 -13.03
C LYS A 91 -11.59 17.75 -13.21
N ARG A 92 -12.80 17.54 -13.73
CA ARG A 92 -13.79 18.61 -13.98
C ARG A 92 -14.58 19.02 -12.73
N ARG A 93 -14.29 18.45 -11.56
CA ARG A 93 -14.94 18.74 -10.27
C ARG A 93 -16.47 18.65 -10.37
N LYS A 94 -16.97 17.59 -11.00
CA LYS A 94 -18.42 17.36 -11.11
C LYS A 94 -19.02 17.16 -9.71
N PRO A 95 -20.21 17.69 -9.42
CA PRO A 95 -20.79 17.70 -8.06
C PRO A 95 -21.04 16.29 -7.50
N GLN A 96 -21.18 15.29 -8.36
CA GLN A 96 -21.35 13.88 -7.99
C GLN A 96 -20.03 13.18 -7.58
N ILE A 97 -18.88 13.82 -7.72
CA ILE A 97 -17.57 13.25 -7.37
C ILE A 97 -17.01 13.99 -6.16
N TYR A 98 -16.75 13.24 -5.08
CA TYR A 98 -16.08 13.75 -3.89
C TYR A 98 -14.61 13.31 -3.88
N THR A 99 -13.69 14.27 -3.78
CA THR A 99 -12.24 14.02 -3.73
C THR A 99 -11.70 14.50 -2.39
N VAL A 100 -10.99 13.64 -1.67
CA VAL A 100 -10.46 13.92 -0.32
C VAL A 100 -8.94 13.76 -0.30
N GLY A 101 -8.26 14.68 0.37
CA GLY A 101 -6.81 14.65 0.51
C GLY A 101 -6.07 15.16 -0.73
N ASN A 102 -4.79 14.85 -0.83
CA ASN A 102 -3.93 15.30 -1.93
C ASN A 102 -3.99 14.31 -3.11
N VAL A 103 -4.98 14.48 -3.97
CA VAL A 103 -5.12 13.72 -5.23
C VAL A 103 -4.63 14.58 -6.38
N THR A 104 -3.59 14.13 -7.07
CA THR A 104 -3.05 14.79 -8.26
C THR A 104 -3.47 14.03 -9.52
N PHE A 105 -3.46 14.72 -10.66
CA PHE A 105 -3.89 14.15 -11.95
C PHE A 105 -2.73 13.83 -12.89
N SER A 106 -1.59 13.53 -12.28
CA SER A 106 -0.31 13.21 -12.92
C SER A 106 0.35 12.11 -12.10
N CYS A 107 0.85 11.08 -12.77
CA CYS A 107 1.64 10.06 -12.12
C CYS A 107 3.13 10.32 -12.39
N SER A 108 3.82 10.89 -11.40
CA SER A 108 5.28 10.87 -11.38
C SER A 108 5.69 9.64 -10.59
N GLU A 109 6.43 8.75 -11.22
CA GLU A 109 7.01 7.60 -10.52
C GLU A 109 7.93 8.14 -9.41
N PRO A 110 7.66 7.82 -8.13
CA PRO A 110 8.50 8.31 -7.06
C PRO A 110 9.90 7.75 -7.25
N GLN A 111 10.90 8.62 -7.41
CA GLN A 111 12.28 8.18 -7.40
C GLN A 111 12.60 7.70 -5.99
N ILE A 112 12.70 6.37 -5.82
CA ILE A 112 13.30 5.79 -4.62
C ILE A 112 14.78 6.18 -4.67
N VAL A 113 15.16 7.19 -3.90
CA VAL A 113 16.56 7.64 -3.82
C VAL A 113 17.25 6.76 -2.77
N PRO A 114 18.11 5.81 -3.18
CA PRO A 114 18.84 5.00 -2.22
C PRO A 114 19.96 5.82 -1.59
N ILE A 115 20.33 5.48 -0.36
CA ILE A 115 21.61 5.88 0.23
C ILE A 115 22.59 4.70 0.23
N THR A 116 23.85 4.95 -0.10
CA THR A 116 24.90 3.93 -0.10
C THR A 116 25.88 4.18 1.04
N PHE A 117 26.01 3.22 1.95
CA PHE A 117 27.00 3.24 3.02
C PHE A 117 28.30 2.58 2.53
N VAL A 118 29.23 3.39 2.02
CA VAL A 118 30.47 2.91 1.37
C VAL A 118 31.49 2.31 2.34
N SER A 119 31.40 2.60 3.65
CA SER A 119 32.30 2.08 4.67
C SER A 119 31.55 1.47 5.84
N ALA A 120 31.73 0.17 6.07
CA ALA A 120 31.11 -0.57 7.16
C ALA A 120 31.49 -0.09 8.58
N ARG A 121 32.56 0.71 8.71
CA ARG A 121 33.03 1.22 10.01
C ARG A 121 32.86 2.73 10.20
N ARG A 122 32.67 3.49 9.12
CA ARG A 122 32.70 4.96 9.16
C ARG A 122 31.44 5.62 8.62
N SER A 123 30.67 4.93 7.78
CA SER A 123 29.46 5.48 7.20
C SER A 123 28.27 5.15 8.11
N TYR A 124 27.60 6.18 8.63
CA TYR A 124 26.35 6.06 9.37
C TYR A 124 25.51 7.34 9.19
N LEU A 125 24.21 7.23 9.42
CA LEU A 125 23.30 8.36 9.54
C LEU A 125 22.81 8.44 10.98
N LEU A 126 22.78 9.65 11.53
CA LEU A 126 22.20 9.92 12.83
C LEU A 126 20.97 10.80 12.65
N LEU A 127 19.84 10.36 13.19
CA LEU A 127 18.57 11.08 13.14
C LEU A 127 18.24 11.62 14.54
N PRO A 128 17.56 12.77 14.64
CA PRO A 128 17.02 13.21 15.93
C PRO A 128 15.95 12.22 16.40
N GLY A 129 16.06 11.77 17.63
CA GLY A 129 15.02 10.96 18.28
C GLY A 129 13.80 11.81 18.66
N THR A 130 12.63 11.19 18.71
CA THR A 130 11.40 11.79 19.24
C THR A 130 11.11 11.22 20.63
N PRO A 131 11.51 11.90 21.71
CA PRO A 131 11.25 11.42 23.06
C PRO A 131 9.74 11.43 23.37
N GLN A 132 9.30 10.57 24.29
CA GLN A 132 7.94 10.55 24.85
C GLN A 132 6.82 10.20 23.85
N ILE A 133 7.13 9.41 22.81
CA ILE A 133 6.12 8.78 21.95
C ILE A 133 5.96 7.31 22.37
N ASP A 134 4.72 6.90 22.65
CA ASP A 134 4.36 5.55 23.13
C ASP A 134 4.53 4.42 22.09
N GLY A 135 5.16 4.68 20.94
CA GLY A 135 5.31 3.70 19.88
C GLY A 135 6.41 4.04 18.89
N LEU A 136 7.13 3.00 18.44
CA LEU A 136 8.12 3.06 17.38
C LEU A 136 7.66 2.21 16.19
N SER A 137 7.55 2.82 15.01
CA SER A 137 7.30 2.11 13.75
C SER A 137 8.39 2.46 12.75
N VAL A 138 9.19 1.47 12.37
CA VAL A 138 10.28 1.63 11.41
C VAL A 138 10.09 0.65 10.26
N SER A 139 10.23 1.13 9.03
CA SER A 139 10.21 0.32 7.82
C SER A 139 11.28 0.82 6.84
N PHE A 140 12.07 -0.10 6.31
CA PHE A 140 13.10 0.17 5.31
C PHE A 140 13.36 -1.07 4.46
N GLN A 141 13.96 -0.86 3.29
CA GLN A 141 14.49 -1.92 2.44
C GLN A 141 16.02 -1.81 2.41
N PHE A 142 16.74 -2.93 2.35
CA PHE A 142 18.18 -2.93 2.26
C PHE A 142 18.68 -3.97 1.24
N ARG A 143 19.85 -3.72 0.67
CA ARG A 143 20.58 -4.65 -0.19
C ARG A 143 22.05 -4.62 0.17
N THR A 144 22.65 -5.77 0.45
CA THR A 144 24.07 -5.89 0.81
C THR A 144 24.63 -7.25 0.39
N TRP A 145 25.94 -7.32 0.21
CA TRP A 145 26.69 -8.56 0.05
C TRP A 145 27.36 -9.03 1.35
N ASN A 146 27.31 -8.21 2.41
CA ASN A 146 27.94 -8.51 3.69
C ASN A 146 27.05 -9.44 4.53
N LYS A 147 27.66 -10.47 5.12
CA LYS A 147 26.97 -11.42 6.01
C LYS A 147 26.65 -10.84 7.39
N ASP A 148 27.43 -9.85 7.82
CA ASP A 148 27.30 -9.20 9.13
C ASP A 148 27.24 -7.68 8.96
N GLY A 149 26.44 -7.01 9.80
CA GLY A 149 26.34 -5.54 9.80
C GLY A 149 25.16 -5.01 10.59
N LEU A 150 25.37 -3.91 11.33
CA LEU A 150 24.31 -3.20 12.04
C LEU A 150 23.48 -2.37 11.06
N LEU A 151 22.15 -2.51 11.10
CA LEU A 151 21.22 -1.78 10.22
C LEU A 151 20.50 -0.64 10.97
N LEU A 152 20.15 -0.87 12.23
CA LEU A 152 19.49 0.13 13.08
C LEU A 152 19.93 -0.03 14.53
N PHE A 153 20.10 1.09 15.22
CA PHE A 153 20.37 1.14 16.66
C PHE A 153 19.67 2.35 17.28
N THR A 154 19.09 2.17 18.45
CA THR A 154 18.66 3.26 19.34
C THR A 154 18.73 2.80 20.78
N GLU A 155 19.02 3.73 21.68
CA GLU A 155 18.78 3.53 23.12
C GLU A 155 17.31 3.86 23.41
N LEU A 156 16.61 2.95 24.08
CA LEU A 156 15.25 3.22 24.56
C LEU A 156 15.33 3.93 25.93
N SER A 157 14.34 4.78 26.22
CA SER A 157 14.29 5.47 27.51
C SER A 157 14.07 4.50 28.68
N GLU A 158 14.44 4.94 29.87
CA GLU A 158 14.07 4.29 31.15
C GLU A 158 14.39 2.79 31.24
N ASN A 159 15.68 2.42 31.30
CA ASN A 159 16.14 1.05 31.56
C ASN A 159 15.60 -0.04 30.62
N SER A 160 15.00 0.35 29.48
CA SER A 160 14.45 -0.58 28.50
C SER A 160 15.51 -1.20 27.60
N GLY A 161 16.77 -0.75 27.74
CA GLY A 161 17.90 -1.26 26.97
C GLY A 161 17.91 -0.76 25.51
N PRO A 162 18.86 -1.28 24.71
CA PRO A 162 19.01 -0.86 23.34
C PRO A 162 18.13 -1.70 22.40
N LEU A 163 17.53 -1.04 21.40
CA LEU A 163 16.92 -1.71 20.27
C LEU A 163 17.89 -1.73 19.10
N LEU A 164 18.19 -2.91 18.57
CA LEU A 164 19.08 -3.10 17.44
C LEU A 164 18.56 -4.11 16.43
N VAL A 165 18.69 -3.75 15.15
CA VAL A 165 18.46 -4.64 14.00
C VAL A 165 19.79 -4.83 13.29
N TYR A 166 20.25 -6.08 13.16
CA TYR A 166 21.53 -6.38 12.53
C TYR A 166 21.49 -7.69 11.75
N LEU A 167 22.41 -7.80 10.80
CA LEU A 167 22.73 -9.04 10.12
C LEU A 167 23.79 -9.80 10.90
N HIS A 168 23.56 -11.10 11.08
CA HIS A 168 24.57 -12.03 11.58
C HIS A 168 24.55 -13.32 10.78
N SER A 169 25.69 -13.67 10.18
CA SER A 169 25.80 -14.87 9.31
C SER A 169 24.72 -14.94 8.22
N GLY A 170 24.33 -13.79 7.66
CA GLY A 170 23.30 -13.68 6.62
C GLY A 170 21.86 -13.76 7.11
N ARG A 171 21.64 -13.80 8.43
CA ARG A 171 20.29 -13.78 9.04
C ARG A 171 20.02 -12.41 9.66
N LEU A 172 18.77 -11.96 9.58
CA LEU A 172 18.33 -10.73 10.22
C LEU A 172 17.92 -11.03 11.66
N THR A 173 18.49 -10.30 12.61
CA THR A 173 18.20 -10.41 14.04
C THR A 173 17.70 -9.08 14.58
N LEU A 174 16.60 -9.12 15.34
CA LEU A 174 16.09 -8.03 16.15
C LEU A 174 16.39 -8.34 17.62
N LEU A 175 17.00 -7.38 18.31
CA LEU A 175 17.23 -7.41 19.75
C LEU A 175 16.55 -6.19 20.37
N ILE A 176 15.73 -6.43 21.39
CA ILE A 176 15.05 -5.46 22.25
C ILE A 176 15.25 -5.95 23.68
#